data_AF-A0A2G5DVS9-F1
#
_entry.id   AF-A0A2G5DVS9-F1
#
_cell.length_a   1.000
_cell.length_b   1.000
_cell.length_c   1.000
_cell.angle_alpha   90.00
_cell.angle_beta   90.00
_cell.angle_gamma   90.00
#
_symmetry.space_group_name_H-M   'P 1'
#
loop_
_entity.id
_entity.type
_entity.pdbx_description
1 polymer ?
#
loop_
_entity_poly.entity_id
_entity_poly.type
_entity_poly.pdbx_seq_one_letter_code
_entity_poly.pdbx_strand_id
1 'polypeptide(L)'
;MDKKDNKYAVYRGRNPGVYDSWLKAKQQVDKYPRNCYEKLDPVTGKSPSKPYVVHRGREPGVYDSWRRTHPQVVGHPNASYEKAKSFDDAHELFSGGKRGLKEEAHF
;
A
#
# COMPACT_ATOMS: atom_id res chain seq x y z
N MET A 1 13.88 19.23 -17.01
CA MET A 1 14.09 18.39 -15.81
C MET A 1 12.77 18.32 -15.08
N ASP A 2 11.96 17.35 -15.46
CA ASP A 2 10.57 17.18 -15.05
C ASP A 2 10.53 16.80 -13.57
N LYS A 3 10.40 17.82 -12.71
CA LYS A 3 10.05 17.63 -11.30
C LYS A 3 8.69 16.95 -11.30
N LYS A 4 8.65 15.64 -11.12
CA LYS A 4 7.41 14.93 -10.80
C LYS A 4 6.93 15.49 -9.47
N ASP A 5 5.95 16.38 -9.51
CA ASP A 5 5.19 16.83 -8.35
C ASP A 5 4.56 15.60 -7.72
N ASN A 6 5.20 15.02 -6.71
CA ASN A 6 4.69 13.83 -6.06
C ASN A 6 3.80 14.30 -4.90
N LYS A 7 2.51 13.97 -4.94
CA LYS A 7 1.62 14.18 -3.79
C LYS A 7 1.70 12.97 -2.86
N TYR A 8 1.62 13.19 -1.55
CA TYR A 8 1.68 12.15 -0.54
C TYR A 8 0.50 12.32 0.42
N ALA A 9 -0.39 11.34 0.49
CA ALA A 9 -1.44 11.29 1.51
C ALA A 9 -0.93 10.55 2.74
N VAL A 10 -0.95 11.22 3.89
CA VAL A 10 -0.75 10.61 5.21
C VAL A 10 -2.13 10.35 5.80
N TYR A 11 -2.51 9.09 5.90
CA TYR A 11 -3.77 8.66 6.53
C TYR A 11 -3.59 8.41 8.03
N ARG A 12 -2.38 8.01 8.44
CA ARG A 12 -2.03 7.83 9.84
C ARG A 12 -0.59 8.28 10.09
N GLY A 13 -0.45 9.32 10.90
CA GLY A 13 0.80 9.95 11.29
C GLY A 13 0.53 10.99 12.37
N ARG A 14 1.53 11.82 12.71
CA ARG A 14 1.40 12.94 13.65
C ARG A 14 0.32 13.92 13.22
N ASN A 15 0.29 14.27 11.94
CA ASN A 15 -0.75 15.08 11.31
C ASN A 15 -1.20 14.43 10.00
N PRO A 16 -2.42 13.87 9.92
CA PRO A 16 -2.98 13.34 8.68
C PRO A 16 -3.29 14.45 7.66
N GLY A 17 -3.08 14.19 6.38
CA GLY A 17 -3.31 15.18 5.32
C GLY A 17 -2.59 14.84 4.02
N VAL A 18 -2.78 15.70 3.01
CA VAL A 18 -2.08 15.60 1.72
C VAL A 18 -0.91 16.59 1.70
N TYR A 19 0.26 16.10 1.35
CA TYR A 19 1.51 16.85 1.30
C TYR A 19 2.07 16.90 -0.12
N ASP A 20 2.57 18.06 -0.52
CA ASP A 20 3.24 18.32 -1.80
C ASP A 20 4.66 17.74 -1.90
N SER A 21 5.20 17.20 -0.81
CA SER A 21 6.59 16.75 -0.74
C SER A 21 6.79 15.62 0.26
N TRP A 22 7.70 14.70 -0.08
CA TRP A 22 8.06 13.59 0.79
C TRP A 22 8.62 14.06 2.12
N LEU A 23 9.39 15.15 2.15
CA LEU A 23 9.98 15.67 3.39
C LEU A 23 8.89 16.02 4.43
N LYS A 24 7.84 16.73 4.01
CA LYS A 24 6.71 17.09 4.88
C LYS A 24 5.92 15.86 5.33
N ALA A 25 5.65 14.93 4.40
CA ALA A 25 4.95 13.69 4.72
C ALA A 25 5.75 12.80 5.68
N LYS A 26 7.07 12.66 5.44
CA LYS A 26 8.01 11.89 6.26
C LYS A 26 7.98 12.38 7.70
N GLN A 27 8.02 13.68 7.95
CA GLN A 27 7.92 14.22 9.31
C GLN A 27 6.68 13.75 10.06
N GLN A 28 5.59 13.41 9.36
CA GLN A 28 4.37 12.92 10.00
C GLN A 28 4.40 11.43 10.30
N VAL A 29 5.10 10.64 9.47
CA VAL A 29 5.10 9.18 9.56
C VAL A 29 6.35 8.59 10.20
N ASP A 30 7.46 9.35 10.22
CA ASP A 30 8.76 8.93 10.74
C ASP A 30 8.64 8.50 12.21
N LYS A 31 9.02 7.25 12.50
CA LYS A 31 8.91 6.60 13.81
C LYS A 31 7.48 6.62 14.40
N TYR A 32 6.46 6.88 13.59
CA TYR A 32 5.07 6.85 14.03
C TYR A 32 4.53 5.42 13.91
N PRO A 33 4.04 4.81 15.00
CA PRO A 33 3.66 3.40 15.01
C PRO A 33 2.48 3.14 14.09
N ARG A 34 2.59 2.07 13.28
CA ARG A 34 1.58 1.65 12.29
C ARG A 34 1.16 2.79 11.35
N ASN A 35 2.08 3.73 11.06
CA ASN A 35 1.82 4.83 10.14
C ASN A 35 1.31 4.31 8.80
N CYS A 36 0.47 5.10 8.14
CA CYS A 36 -0.13 4.75 6.86
C CYS A 36 -0.05 5.98 5.97
N TYR A 37 0.73 5.88 4.91
CA TYR A 37 0.81 6.89 3.87
C TYR A 37 0.82 6.24 2.50
N GLU A 38 0.45 7.00 1.50
CA GLU A 38 0.45 6.57 0.12
C GLU A 38 0.86 7.72 -0.79
N LYS A 39 1.62 7.39 -1.82
CA LYS A 39 1.94 8.33 -2.88
C LYS A 39 0.72 8.44 -3.79
N LEU A 40 0.31 9.67 -4.07
CA LEU A 40 -0.78 9.99 -4.97
C LEU A 40 -0.23 10.52 -6.29
N ASP A 41 -1.00 10.30 -7.34
CA ASP A 41 -0.81 10.98 -8.62
C ASP A 41 -1.09 12.49 -8.45
N PRO A 42 -0.21 13.39 -8.92
CA PRO A 42 -0.39 14.83 -8.76
C PRO A 42 -1.64 15.39 -9.40
N VAL A 43 -2.08 14.80 -10.51
CA VAL A 43 -3.16 15.34 -11.34
C VAL A 43 -4.50 14.85 -10.79
N THR A 44 -4.64 13.56 -10.57
CA THR A 44 -5.88 12.91 -10.14
C THR A 44 -6.04 12.83 -8.63
N GLY A 45 -4.96 12.94 -7.86
CA GLY A 45 -4.98 12.77 -6.39
C GLY A 45 -5.32 11.35 -5.94
N LYS A 46 -5.29 10.37 -6.84
CA LYS A 46 -5.60 8.96 -6.57
C LYS A 46 -4.33 8.14 -6.36
N SER A 47 -4.47 6.97 -5.74
CA SER A 47 -3.40 5.97 -5.66
C SER A 47 -2.97 5.56 -7.08
N PRO A 48 -1.68 5.22 -7.29
CA PRO A 48 -1.23 4.68 -8.57
C PRO A 48 -2.02 3.40 -8.86
N SER A 49 -2.57 3.29 -10.07
CA SER A 49 -3.66 2.43 -10.51
C SER A 49 -3.49 0.90 -10.36
N LYS A 50 -2.46 0.43 -9.66
CA LYS A 50 -2.18 -1.00 -9.47
C LYS A 50 -2.88 -1.54 -8.22
N PRO A 51 -3.79 -2.51 -8.36
CA PRO A 51 -4.46 -3.12 -7.23
C PRO A 51 -3.52 -3.99 -6.41
N TYR A 52 -3.94 -4.25 -5.18
CA TYR A 52 -3.25 -5.06 -4.19
C TYR A 52 -4.10 -6.29 -3.87
N VAL A 53 -3.47 -7.45 -3.83
CA VAL A 53 -4.09 -8.71 -3.43
C VAL A 53 -3.63 -9.03 -2.02
N VAL A 54 -4.55 -9.23 -1.09
CA VAL A 54 -4.26 -9.71 0.26
C VAL A 54 -4.64 -11.19 0.33
N HIS A 55 -3.64 -12.05 0.39
CA HIS A 55 -3.82 -13.50 0.57
C HIS A 55 -4.04 -13.83 2.05
N ARG A 56 -3.31 -13.15 2.93
CA ARG A 56 -3.38 -13.34 4.39
C ARG A 56 -3.37 -12.00 5.08
N GLY A 57 -4.41 -11.74 5.87
CA GLY A 57 -4.61 -10.50 6.59
C GLY A 57 -5.94 -10.60 7.36
N ARG A 58 -6.38 -9.48 7.94
CA ARG A 58 -7.66 -9.45 8.67
C ARG A 58 -8.84 -9.78 7.74
N GLU A 59 -8.83 -9.20 6.54
CA GLU A 59 -9.80 -9.47 5.48
C GLU A 59 -9.05 -9.70 4.15
N PRO A 60 -8.82 -10.96 3.75
CA PRO A 60 -8.25 -11.30 2.45
C PRO A 60 -9.15 -10.83 1.30
N GLY A 61 -8.55 -10.33 0.22
CA GLY A 61 -9.29 -9.80 -0.92
C GLY A 61 -8.45 -8.92 -1.83
N VAL A 62 -9.08 -8.35 -2.85
CA VAL A 62 -8.47 -7.41 -3.80
C VAL A 62 -8.85 -5.98 -3.44
N TYR A 63 -7.85 -5.10 -3.35
CA TYR A 63 -8.00 -3.70 -2.94
C TYR A 63 -7.39 -2.75 -3.99
N ASP A 64 -8.04 -1.63 -4.22
CA ASP A 64 -7.63 -0.59 -5.19
C ASP A 64 -6.51 0.35 -4.69
N SER A 65 -6.25 0.34 -3.38
CA SER A 65 -5.38 1.33 -2.74
C SER A 65 -4.71 0.76 -1.49
N TRP A 66 -3.48 1.21 -1.23
CA TRP A 66 -2.74 0.84 -0.03
C TRP A 66 -3.46 1.29 1.22
N ARG A 67 -4.21 2.39 1.17
CA ARG A 67 -5.07 2.85 2.28
C ARG A 67 -6.00 1.74 2.80
N ARG A 68 -6.57 0.94 1.89
CA ARG A 68 -7.47 -0.16 2.24
C ARG A 68 -6.72 -1.45 2.57
N THR A 69 -5.60 -1.71 1.89
CA THR A 69 -4.73 -2.88 2.13
C THR A 69 -4.00 -2.82 3.47
N HIS A 70 -3.45 -1.66 3.82
CA HIS A 70 -2.62 -1.43 5.00
C HIS A 70 -3.25 -1.93 6.31
N PRO A 71 -4.51 -1.59 6.67
CA PRO A 71 -5.13 -2.10 7.90
C PRO A 71 -5.32 -3.62 7.92
N GLN A 72 -5.32 -4.29 6.77
CA GLN A 72 -5.48 -5.75 6.68
C GLN A 72 -4.17 -6.48 6.99
N VAL A 73 -3.05 -5.90 6.58
CA VAL A 73 -1.73 -6.56 6.64
C VAL A 73 -0.87 -6.06 7.80
N VAL A 74 -0.95 -4.78 8.14
CA VAL A 74 -0.06 -4.19 9.15
C VAL A 74 -0.49 -4.58 10.57
N GLY A 75 0.43 -5.22 11.28
CA GLY A 75 0.21 -5.75 12.62
C GLY A 75 -0.61 -7.05 12.64
N HIS A 76 -0.86 -7.67 11.48
CA HIS A 76 -1.42 -9.02 11.41
C HIS A 76 -0.27 -10.05 11.31
N PRO A 77 -0.25 -11.10 12.16
CA PRO A 77 0.82 -12.09 12.14
C PRO A 77 0.86 -12.82 10.79
N ASN A 78 2.05 -12.98 10.20
CA ASN A 78 2.33 -13.52 8.85
C ASN A 78 1.33 -13.06 7.77
N ALA A 79 1.05 -11.75 7.73
CA ALA A 79 0.30 -11.17 6.64
C ALA A 79 1.03 -11.36 5.30
N SER A 80 0.27 -11.61 4.23
CA SER A 80 0.78 -11.78 2.87
C SER A 80 -0.08 -10.98 1.90
N TYR A 81 0.59 -10.12 1.13
CA TYR A 81 -0.02 -9.34 0.06
C TYR A 81 0.92 -9.21 -1.14
N GLU A 82 0.36 -9.04 -2.33
CA GLU A 82 1.09 -8.80 -3.56
C GLU A 82 0.46 -7.63 -4.33
N LYS A 83 1.26 -6.92 -5.14
CA LYS A 83 0.77 -5.87 -6.03
C LYS A 83 0.61 -6.45 -7.44
N ALA A 84 -0.62 -6.48 -7.91
CA ALA A 84 -0.99 -6.96 -9.23
C ALA A 84 -0.75 -5.90 -10.32
N LYS A 85 -0.72 -6.33 -11.57
CA LYS A 85 -0.61 -5.43 -12.73
C LYS A 85 -1.93 -4.77 -13.08
N SER A 86 -3.04 -5.50 -12.88
CA SER A 86 -4.41 -5.13 -13.25
C SER A 86 -5.41 -5.75 -12.27
N PHE A 87 -6.68 -5.29 -12.26
CA PHE A 87 -7.71 -5.91 -11.42
C PHE A 87 -8.00 -7.35 -11.83
N ASP A 88 -7.98 -7.65 -13.13
CA ASP A 88 -8.13 -9.00 -13.66
C ASP A 88 -7.04 -9.94 -13.12
N ASP A 89 -5.77 -9.59 -13.34
CA ASP A 89 -4.59 -10.26 -12.75
C ASP A 89 -4.70 -10.39 -11.22
N ALA A 90 -5.20 -9.36 -10.53
CA ALA A 90 -5.41 -9.41 -9.08
C ALA A 90 -6.46 -10.45 -8.65
N HIS A 91 -7.57 -10.52 -9.41
CA HIS A 91 -8.59 -11.53 -9.17
C HIS A 91 -8.07 -12.93 -9.47
N GLU A 92 -7.29 -13.12 -10.54
CA GLU A 92 -6.64 -14.40 -10.84
C GLU A 92 -5.64 -14.83 -9.77
N LEU A 93 -4.83 -13.90 -9.26
CA LEU A 93 -3.89 -14.15 -8.16
C LEU A 93 -4.63 -14.53 -6.86
N PHE A 94 -5.76 -13.88 -6.61
CA PHE A 94 -6.60 -14.18 -5.44
C PHE A 94 -7.33 -15.53 -5.55
N SER A 95 -7.92 -15.83 -6.71
CA SER A 95 -8.66 -17.08 -6.95
C SER A 95 -7.75 -18.28 -7.19
N GLY A 96 -6.61 -18.05 -7.82
CA GLY A 96 -5.65 -19.07 -8.26
C GLY A 96 -4.70 -19.53 -7.16
N GLY A 97 -5.13 -19.48 -5.89
CA GLY A 97 -4.38 -19.78 -4.67
C GLY A 97 -3.77 -21.19 -4.60
N LYS A 98 -2.80 -21.46 -5.47
CA LYS A 98 -1.71 -22.44 -5.34
C LYS A 98 -0.53 -21.95 -6.17
N ARG A 99 0.19 -20.94 -5.69
CA ARG A 99 1.62 -20.77 -6.04
C ARG A 99 2.31 -19.89 -5.00
N GLY A 100 3.17 -20.53 -4.21
CA GLY A 100 4.34 -19.90 -3.60
C GLY A 100 4.10 -19.11 -2.33
N LEU A 101 4.16 -19.81 -1.19
CA LEU A 101 4.92 -19.29 -0.05
C LEU A 101 6.27 -18.81 -0.58
N LYS A 102 6.50 -17.50 -0.66
CA LYS A 102 7.86 -16.98 -0.63
C LYS A 102 8.26 -16.85 0.83
N GLU A 103 8.72 -17.98 1.35
CA GLU A 103 9.64 -18.05 2.46
C GLU A 103 10.94 -17.35 2.00
N GLU A 104 11.11 -16.08 2.36
CA GLU A 104 12.42 -15.42 2.26
C GLU A 104 12.97 -15.29 3.68
N ALA A 105 13.56 -16.41 4.13
CA ALA A 105 14.53 -16.42 5.21
C ALA A 105 15.73 -15.57 4.77
N HIS A 106 16.01 -14.51 5.51
CA HIS A 106 17.33 -13.89 5.49
C HIS A 106 18.17 -14.57 6.58
N PHE A 107 19.11 -15.40 6.14
CA PHE A 107 20.23 -15.92 6.94
C PHE A 107 21.27 -14.81 7.15
#